data_AF-A0A377RTC8-F1
#
_entry.id   AF-A0A377RTC8-F1
#
_cell.length_a   1.000
_cell.length_b   1.000
_cell.length_c   1.000
_cell.angle_alpha   90.00
_cell.angle_beta   90.00
_cell.angle_gamma   90.00
#
_symmetry.space_group_name_H-M   'P 1'
#
loop_
_entity.id
_entity.type
_entity.pdbx_description
1 polymer ?
#
loop_
_entity_poly.entity_id
_entity_poly.type
_entity_poly.pdbx_seq_one_letter_code
_entity_poly.pdbx_strand_id
1 'polypeptide(L)' 'MQDLKYFKNDITLILSRERLDTYDSLEQYKENLKLISFITPKISNLEIYLRNALDYCLTILLTQEPFFI' A
#
# COMPACT_ATOMS: atom_id res chain seq x y z
N MET A 1 -22.92 -5.30 -11.69
CA MET A 1 -22.84 -3.84 -11.99
C MET A 1 -24.00 -3.07 -11.38
N GLN A 2 -25.22 -3.62 -11.39
CA GLN A 2 -26.41 -3.07 -10.71
C GLN A 2 -26.22 -3.00 -9.18
N ASP A 3 -25.68 -4.04 -8.56
CA ASP A 3 -25.47 -4.11 -7.10
C ASP A 3 -24.45 -3.08 -6.60
N LEU A 4 -23.40 -2.80 -7.38
CA LEU A 4 -22.42 -1.75 -7.07
C LEU A 4 -23.03 -0.35 -7.17
N LYS A 5 -24.02 -0.16 -8.05
CA LYS A 5 -24.75 1.10 -8.23
C LYS A 5 -25.71 1.35 -7.06
N TYR A 6 -26.37 0.31 -6.55
CA TYR A 6 -27.17 0.37 -5.32
C TYR A 6 -26.30 0.60 -4.08
N PHE A 7 -25.18 -0.12 -3.97
CA PHE A 7 -24.20 0.07 -2.89
C PHE A 7 -23.64 1.50 -2.85
N LYS A 8 -23.32 2.11 -4.00
CA LYS A 8 -22.83 3.49 -4.09
C LYS A 8 -23.88 4.56 -3.76
N ASN A 9 -25.14 4.30 -4.06
CA ASN A 9 -26.24 5.24 -3.80
C ASN A 9 -26.69 5.23 -2.34
N ASP A 10 -26.38 4.17 -1.61
CA ASP A 10 -26.65 4.05 -0.18
C ASP A 10 -25.41 4.48 0.63
N ILE A 11 -25.00 5.74 0.45
CA ILE A 11 -23.92 6.33 1.25
C ILE A 11 -24.24 6.25 2.76
N THR A 12 -25.54 6.16 3.09
CA THR A 12 -26.11 5.87 4.40
C THR A 12 -25.79 4.48 4.93
N LEU A 13 -25.55 3.47 4.08
CA LEU A 13 -25.03 2.14 4.48
C LEU A 13 -23.53 2.20 4.80
N ILE A 14 -22.75 2.99 4.06
CA ILE A 14 -21.30 3.16 4.28
C ILE A 14 -21.03 3.98 5.55
N LEU A 15 -21.83 5.01 5.77
CA LEU A 15 -21.81 5.88 6.95
C LEU A 15 -22.90 5.50 7.95
N SER A 16 -23.41 4.27 7.90
CA SER A 16 -24.45 3.85 8.81
C SER A 16 -23.92 3.89 10.23
N ARG A 17 -24.78 4.27 11.17
CA ARG A 17 -24.41 4.32 12.59
C ARG A 17 -23.82 2.99 13.06
N GLU A 18 -24.43 1.87 12.65
CA GLU A 18 -23.93 0.52 12.92
C GLU A 18 -22.49 0.31 12.43
N ARG A 19 -22.14 0.79 11.23
CA ARG A 19 -20.77 0.68 10.70
C ARG A 19 -19.81 1.64 11.42
N LEU A 20 -20.25 2.85 11.73
CA LEU A 20 -19.45 3.84 12.47
C LEU A 20 -19.20 3.39 13.92
N ASP A 21 -20.15 2.70 14.55
CA ASP A 21 -20.07 2.14 15.90
C ASP A 21 -19.09 0.95 15.99
N THR A 22 -18.71 0.34 14.86
CA THR A 22 -17.63 -0.67 14.83
C THR A 22 -16.22 -0.08 14.91
N TYR A 23 -16.09 1.24 14.78
CA TYR A 23 -14.82 1.93 15.01
C TYR A 23 -14.76 2.40 16.46
N ASP A 24 -13.69 2.05 17.18
CA ASP A 24 -13.45 2.55 18.54
C ASP A 24 -13.42 4.10 18.57
N SER A 25 -12.89 4.73 17.52
CA SER A 25 -12.95 6.18 17.30
C SER A 25 -12.76 6.52 15.81
N LEU A 26 -13.70 7.26 15.23
CA LEU A 26 -13.59 7.75 13.86
C LEU A 26 -12.42 8.72 13.67
N GLU A 27 -12.07 9.48 14.70
CA GLU A 27 -10.90 10.36 14.66
C GLU A 27 -9.61 9.54 14.66
N GLN A 28 -9.53 8.47 15.46
CA GLN A 28 -8.40 7.55 15.43
C GLN A 28 -8.26 6.87 14.07
N TYR A 29 -9.37 6.46 13.44
CA TYR A 29 -9.34 5.93 12.07
C TYR A 29 -8.77 6.94 11.07
N LYS A 30 -9.20 8.21 11.13
CA LYS A 30 -8.65 9.28 10.27
C LYS A 30 -7.17 9.54 10.54
N GLU A 31 -6.73 9.50 11.78
CA GLU A 31 -5.30 9.62 12.14
C GLU A 31 -4.48 8.47 11.58
N ASN A 32 -4.98 7.23 11.67
CA ASN A 32 -4.36 6.06 11.04
C ASN A 32 -4.24 6.23 9.52
N LEU A 33 -5.28 6.76 8.86
CA LEU A 33 -5.22 7.05 7.42
C LEU A 33 -4.16 8.10 7.08
N LYS A 34 -4.03 9.18 7.88
CA LYS A 34 -2.96 10.17 7.70
C LYS A 34 -1.58 9.54 7.86
N LEU A 35 -1.41 8.68 8.87
CA LEU A 35 -0.17 7.95 9.11
C LEU A 35 0.18 7.03 7.93
N ILE A 36 -0.79 6.25 7.42
CA ILE A 36 -0.61 5.38 6.26
C ILE A 36 -0.20 6.20 5.04
N SER A 37 -0.88 7.32 4.77
CA SER A 37 -0.54 8.22 3.66
C SER A 37 0.87 8.77 3.77
N PHE A 38 1.34 9.08 4.98
CA PHE A 38 2.68 9.59 5.21
C PHE A 38 3.78 8.50 5.10
N ILE A 39 3.49 7.27 5.54
CA ILE A 39 4.47 6.18 5.58
C ILE A 39 4.61 5.48 4.23
N THR A 40 3.51 5.32 3.48
CA THR A 40 3.49 4.64 2.17
C THR A 40 4.62 5.07 1.22
N PRO A 41 4.83 6.37 0.93
CA PRO A 41 5.90 6.77 0.01
C PRO A 41 7.31 6.44 0.54
N LYS A 42 7.51 6.43 1.87
CA LYS A 42 8.79 6.04 2.47
C LYS A 42 9.08 4.55 2.28
N ILE A 43 8.05 3.71 2.43
CA ILE A 43 8.16 2.28 2.16
C ILE A 43 8.47 2.05 0.68
N SER A 44 7.79 2.73 -0.24
CA SER A 44 8.07 2.65 -1.68
C SER A 44 9.51 3.04 -2.02
N ASN A 45 10.04 4.11 -1.41
CA ASN A 45 11.43 4.50 -1.63
C ASN A 45 12.43 3.44 -1.13
N LEU A 46 12.16 2.83 0.03
CA LEU A 46 12.99 1.74 0.56
C LEU A 46 12.95 0.50 -0.34
N GLU A 47 11.77 0.15 -0.85
CA GLU A 47 11.60 -0.96 -1.79
C GLU A 47 12.40 -0.74 -3.07
N ILE A 48 12.30 0.44 -3.69
CA ILE A 48 13.08 0.80 -4.88
C ILE A 48 14.58 0.74 -4.59
N TYR A 49 15.02 1.29 -3.46
CA TYR A 49 16.43 1.25 -3.06
C TYR A 49 16.95 -0.18 -2.93
N LEU A 50 16.21 -1.05 -2.24
CA LEU A 50 16.59 -2.44 -2.03
C LEU A 50 16.66 -3.22 -3.36
N ARG A 51 15.72 -2.98 -4.28
CA ARG A 51 15.78 -3.57 -5.63
C ARG A 51 17.02 -3.13 -6.39
N ASN A 52 17.31 -1.84 -6.42
CA ASN A 52 18.48 -1.32 -7.11
C ASN A 52 19.79 -1.87 -6.51
N ALA A 53 19.87 -1.99 -5.19
CA ALA A 53 21.02 -2.59 -4.51
C ALA A 53 21.18 -4.07 -4.88
N LEU A 54 20.07 -4.82 -4.93
CA LEU A 54 20.08 -6.22 -5.34
C LEU A 54 20.51 -6.36 -6.81
N ASP A 55 19.93 -5.57 -7.72
CA ASP A 55 20.26 -5.59 -9.14
C ASP A 55 21.75 -5.29 -9.39
N TYR A 56 22.31 -4.33 -8.63
CA TYR A 56 23.74 -4.03 -8.66
C TYR A 56 24.58 -5.23 -8.22
N CYS A 57 24.24 -5.86 -7.10
CA CYS A 57 24.93 -7.06 -6.61
C CYS A 57 24.85 -8.22 -7.61
N LEU A 58 23.68 -8.47 -8.19
CA LEU A 58 23.48 -9.52 -9.19
C LEU A 58 24.26 -9.24 -10.47
N THR A 59 24.29 -7.98 -10.92
CA THR A 59 25.09 -7.58 -12.09
C THR A 59 26.55 -7.92 -11.85
N ILE A 60 27.12 -7.59 -10.68
CA ILE A 60 28.51 -7.92 -10.36
C ILE A 60 28.72 -9.43 -10.38
N LEU A 61 27.88 -10.21 -9.70
CA LEU A 61 28.05 -11.67 -9.62
C LEU A 61 27.97 -12.34 -11.00
N LEU A 62 27.00 -11.93 -11.83
CA LEU A 62 26.78 -12.51 -13.15
C LEU A 62 27.80 -12.03 -14.20
N THR A 63 28.40 -10.85 -14.03
CA THR A 63 29.45 -10.33 -14.93
C THR A 63 30.86 -10.72 -14.52
N GLN A 64 31.06 -11.20 -13.29
CA GLN A 64 32.33 -11.73 -12.80
C GLN A 64 32.53 -13.23 -13.08
N GLU A 65 31.53 -13.93 -13.60
CA GLU A 65 31.72 -15.25 -14.21
C GLU A 65 32.45 -15.07 -15.55
N PRO A 66 33.68 -15.60 -15.72
CA PRO A 66 34.30 -15.64 -17.04
C PRO A 66 33.44 -16.59 -17.87
N PHE A 67 32.76 -16.04 -18.89
CA PHE A 67 32.27 -16.85 -20.00
C PHE A 67 33.46 -17.67 -20.52
N PHE A 68 33.51 -18.95 -20.18
CA PHE A 68 34.39 -19.92 -20.81
C PHE A 68 33.97 -20.00 -22.29
N ILE A 69 34.62 -19.18 -23.11
CA ILE A 69 34.80 -19.38 -24.55
C ILE A 69 36.05 -20.23 -24.73
#